data_AF-A0A2U1B3A8-F1
#
_entry.id   AF-A0A2U1B3A8-F1
#
_cell.length_a   1.000
_cell.length_b   1.000
_cell.length_c   1.000
_cell.angle_alpha   90.00
_cell.angle_beta   90.00
_cell.angle_gamma   90.00
#
_symmetry.space_group_name_H-M   'P 1'
#
loop_
_entity.id
_entity.type
_entity.pdbx_description
1 polymer ?
#
loop_
_entity_poly.entity_id
_entity_poly.type
_entity_poly.pdbx_seq_one_letter_code
_entity_poly.pdbx_strand_id
1 'polypeptide(L)'
;MILINEILYADGEELILRTVDADKRLYGMHSTLRGRIVKPTFCHIFKFKNGATYTVAVTKDEDYVVVDYNGITSDLAPEQETFYSNLIIKNSRCNCYNLSGTSCIYCNGLKQISNPYAMKLLDQIWKG
;
A
#
# COMPACT_ATOMS: atom_id res chain seq x y z
N MET A 1 7.06 -15.29 -1.08
CA MET A 1 6.65 -15.05 0.33
C MET A 1 5.89 -13.73 0.35
N ILE A 2 4.61 -13.74 0.74
CA ILE A 2 3.75 -12.54 0.76
C ILE A 2 3.93 -11.86 2.12
N LEU A 3 4.33 -10.59 2.08
CA LEU A 3 4.46 -9.77 3.29
C LEU A 3 3.12 -9.12 3.53
N ILE A 4 2.36 -9.72 4.43
CA ILE A 4 0.98 -9.33 4.69
C ILE A 4 1.02 -8.02 5.45
N ASN A 5 0.84 -6.91 4.75
CA ASN A 5 0.88 -5.59 5.34
C ASN A 5 -0.44 -4.90 5.07
N GLU A 6 -1.19 -4.58 6.13
CA GLU A 6 -2.42 -3.80 6.05
C GLU A 6 -3.53 -4.43 5.18
N ILE A 7 -4.63 -4.77 5.83
CA ILE A 7 -5.88 -5.07 5.15
C ILE A 7 -6.30 -3.81 4.39
N LEU A 8 -6.26 -3.88 3.06
CA LEU A 8 -6.74 -2.83 2.18
C LEU A 8 -8.27 -2.88 2.07
N TYR A 9 -8.81 -4.10 2.08
CA TYR A 9 -10.24 -4.39 2.00
C TYR A 9 -10.56 -5.75 2.63
N ALA A 10 -11.71 -5.86 3.27
CA ALA A 10 -12.29 -7.10 3.76
C ALA A 10 -13.82 -6.98 3.81
N ASP A 11 -14.54 -7.96 3.27
CA ASP A 11 -16.01 -8.02 3.29
C ASP A 11 -16.58 -9.35 3.82
N GLY A 12 -15.71 -10.26 4.26
CA GLY A 12 -16.08 -11.59 4.77
C GLY A 12 -15.87 -12.72 3.77
N GLU A 13 -15.87 -12.42 2.47
CA GLU A 13 -15.58 -13.40 1.40
C GLU A 13 -14.19 -13.17 0.80
N GLU A 14 -13.84 -11.91 0.57
CA GLU A 14 -12.57 -11.49 0.01
C GLU A 14 -11.76 -10.67 1.02
N LEU A 15 -10.47 -10.97 1.09
CA LEU A 15 -9.48 -10.18 1.80
C LEU A 15 -8.43 -9.70 0.80
N ILE A 16 -8.24 -8.38 0.73
CA ILE A 16 -7.22 -7.75 -0.09
C ILE A 16 -6.15 -7.19 0.82
N LEU A 17 -4.93 -7.65 0.61
CA LEU A 17 -3.77 -7.35 1.42
C LEU A 17 -2.79 -6.51 0.58
N ARG A 18 -2.13 -5.52 1.18
CA ARG A 18 -0.97 -4.92 0.54
C ARG A 18 0.17 -5.96 0.58
N THR A 19 0.86 -6.15 -0.54
CA THR A 19 2.08 -6.95 -0.67
C THR A 19 3.23 -6.07 -1.17
N VAL A 20 4.49 -6.51 -1.00
CA VAL A 20 5.70 -5.75 -1.37
C VAL A 20 6.61 -6.59 -2.27
N ASP A 21 7.15 -5.97 -3.32
CA ASP A 21 8.34 -6.36 -4.07
C ASP A 21 9.58 -5.82 -3.34
N ALA A 22 10.41 -6.75 -2.86
CA ALA A 22 11.59 -6.52 -2.04
C ALA A 22 12.61 -5.58 -2.70
N ASP A 23 12.91 -5.89 -3.94
CA ASP A 23 14.06 -5.36 -4.65
C ASP A 23 13.75 -3.94 -5.14
N LYS A 24 12.49 -3.73 -5.53
CA LYS A 24 12.01 -2.47 -6.09
C LYS A 24 11.34 -1.57 -5.07
N ARG A 25 11.06 -2.09 -3.86
CA ARG A 25 10.27 -1.41 -2.81
C ARG A 25 8.90 -0.94 -3.35
N LEU A 26 8.31 -1.72 -4.25
CA LEU A 26 7.00 -1.46 -4.83
C LEU A 26 5.94 -2.30 -4.12
N TYR A 27 4.78 -1.74 -3.91
CA TYR A 27 3.59 -2.37 -3.37
C TYR A 27 2.67 -2.88 -4.48
N GLY A 28 1.98 -3.96 -4.17
CA GLY A 28 0.85 -4.49 -4.93
C GLY A 28 -0.26 -4.93 -4.00
N MET A 29 -1.28 -5.54 -4.58
CA MET A 29 -2.39 -6.14 -3.83
C MET A 29 -2.31 -7.66 -3.92
N HIS A 30 -2.67 -8.37 -2.86
CA HIS A 30 -2.88 -9.80 -2.88
C HIS A 30 -4.33 -10.07 -2.53
N SER A 31 -5.03 -10.78 -3.41
CA SER A 31 -6.42 -11.18 -3.22
C SER A 31 -6.46 -12.64 -2.77
N THR A 32 -7.09 -12.90 -1.62
CA THR A 32 -7.25 -14.26 -1.10
C THR A 32 -8.18 -15.10 -1.97
N LEU A 33 -9.22 -14.48 -2.53
CA LEU A 33 -10.18 -15.16 -3.39
C LEU A 33 -9.56 -15.54 -4.74
N ARG A 34 -8.69 -14.69 -5.29
CA ARG A 34 -8.01 -14.93 -6.59
C ARG A 34 -6.72 -15.74 -6.45
N GLY A 35 -6.20 -15.91 -5.23
CA GLY A 35 -4.96 -16.64 -4.95
C GLY A 35 -3.71 -16.06 -5.63
N ARG A 36 -3.72 -14.78 -6.05
CA ARG A 36 -2.64 -14.18 -6.85
C ARG A 36 -2.31 -12.76 -6.44
N ILE A 37 -1.12 -12.31 -6.82
CA ILE A 37 -0.70 -10.91 -6.70
C ILE A 37 -1.31 -10.11 -7.86
N VAL A 38 -2.02 -9.06 -7.49
CA VAL A 38 -2.62 -8.05 -8.33
C VAL A 38 -1.67 -6.84 -8.35
N LYS A 39 -0.93 -6.72 -9.46
CA LYS A 39 -0.10 -5.57 -9.87
C LYS A 39 0.85 -4.98 -8.80
N PRO A 40 2.12 -5.46 -8.72
CA PRO A 40 3.14 -4.90 -7.83
C PRO A 40 3.88 -3.72 -8.49
N THR A 41 3.20 -2.59 -8.67
CA THR A 41 3.79 -1.43 -9.39
C THR A 41 3.56 -0.09 -8.71
N PHE A 42 3.06 -0.08 -7.47
CA PHE A 42 2.69 1.15 -6.78
C PHE A 42 3.68 1.48 -5.68
N CYS A 43 3.94 2.74 -5.41
CA CYS A 43 4.70 3.19 -4.25
C CYS A 43 3.86 3.28 -2.98
N HIS A 44 2.53 3.38 -3.11
CA HIS A 44 1.60 3.24 -2.00
C HIS A 44 0.22 2.85 -2.53
N ILE A 45 -0.60 2.20 -1.70
CA ILE A 45 -2.00 1.90 -2.03
C ILE A 45 -2.83 2.22 -0.79
N PHE A 46 -3.75 3.19 -0.87
CA PHE A 46 -4.61 3.58 0.23
C PHE A 46 -5.64 2.48 0.53
N LYS A 47 -6.19 2.47 1.74
CA LYS A 47 -7.29 1.56 2.10
C LYS A 47 -8.56 1.89 1.32
N PHE A 48 -9.29 0.86 0.94
CA PHE A 48 -10.63 1.01 0.39
C PHE A 48 -11.56 1.56 1.48
N LYS A 49 -12.40 2.54 1.12
CA LYS A 49 -13.48 3.00 1.99
C LYS A 49 -14.59 1.94 2.03
N ASN A 50 -15.38 1.92 3.09
CA ASN A 50 -16.49 0.98 3.20
C ASN A 50 -17.46 1.17 2.01
N GLY A 51 -17.79 0.08 1.32
CA GLY A 51 -18.63 0.08 0.10
C GLY A 51 -17.96 0.63 -1.16
N ALA A 52 -16.68 1.02 -1.14
CA ALA A 52 -15.97 1.44 -2.35
C ALA A 52 -15.58 0.23 -3.22
N THR A 53 -15.47 0.42 -4.54
CA THR A 53 -14.96 -0.59 -5.49
C THR A 53 -13.55 -0.26 -5.98
N TYR A 54 -13.03 0.90 -5.60
CA TYR A 54 -11.71 1.41 -5.95
C TYR A 54 -11.08 2.12 -4.75
N THR A 55 -9.77 2.29 -4.82
CA THR A 55 -8.98 3.09 -3.89
C THR A 55 -8.00 3.97 -4.67
N VAL A 56 -7.24 4.80 -3.96
CA VAL A 56 -6.16 5.59 -4.55
C VAL A 56 -4.84 4.86 -4.36
N ALA A 57 -3.93 5.00 -5.32
CA ALA A 57 -2.56 4.54 -5.23
C ALA A 57 -1.60 5.62 -5.72
N VAL A 58 -0.35 5.55 -5.25
CA VAL A 58 0.76 6.37 -5.73
C VAL A 58 1.60 5.50 -6.65
N THR A 59 1.85 5.94 -7.88
CA THR A 59 2.67 5.19 -8.85
C THR A 59 4.16 5.31 -8.55
N LYS A 60 5.00 4.62 -9.33
CA LYS A 60 6.47 4.77 -9.27
C LYS A 60 6.95 6.16 -9.72
N ASP A 61 6.14 6.84 -10.52
CA ASP A 61 6.42 8.17 -11.06
C ASP A 61 5.82 9.26 -10.14
N GLU A 62 5.34 8.85 -8.96
CA GLU A 62 4.74 9.69 -7.91
C GLU A 62 3.38 10.31 -8.23
N ASP A 63 2.73 9.84 -9.31
CA ASP A 63 1.37 10.24 -9.67
C ASP A 63 0.32 9.55 -8.79
N TYR A 64 -0.80 10.23 -8.54
CA TYR A 64 -1.96 9.67 -7.85
C TYR A 64 -2.97 9.12 -8.85
N VAL A 65 -3.30 7.83 -8.72
CA VAL A 65 -4.24 7.14 -9.61
C VAL A 65 -5.33 6.43 -8.82
N VAL A 66 -6.48 6.23 -9.44
CA VAL A 66 -7.50 5.30 -8.95
C VAL A 66 -7.10 3.88 -9.32
N VAL A 67 -7.32 2.92 -8.44
CA VAL A 67 -7.08 1.49 -8.69
C VAL A 67 -8.21 0.62 -8.13
N ASP A 68 -8.69 -0.34 -8.92
CA ASP A 68 -9.71 -1.31 -8.51
C ASP A 68 -9.11 -2.58 -7.88
N TYR A 69 -9.97 -3.52 -7.46
CA TYR A 69 -9.55 -4.82 -6.90
C TYR A 69 -8.73 -5.70 -7.85
N ASN A 70 -8.75 -5.42 -9.15
CA ASN A 70 -8.03 -6.14 -10.18
C ASN A 70 -6.74 -5.43 -10.62
N GLY A 71 -6.40 -4.28 -10.01
CA GLY A 71 -5.21 -3.51 -10.35
C GLY A 71 -5.37 -2.68 -11.61
N ILE A 72 -6.59 -2.54 -12.13
CA ILE A 72 -6.91 -1.64 -13.24
C ILE A 72 -6.84 -0.22 -12.72
N THR A 73 -6.12 0.63 -13.44
CA THR A 73 -5.86 2.02 -13.03
C THR A 73 -6.56 3.00 -13.94
N SER A 74 -7.01 4.12 -13.38
CA SER A 74 -7.54 5.28 -14.12
C SER A 74 -7.11 6.58 -13.47
N ASP A 75 -7.31 7.68 -14.18
CA ASP A 75 -6.98 9.01 -13.68
C ASP A 75 -7.78 9.36 -12.42
N LEU A 76 -7.14 10.07 -11.51
CA LEU A 76 -7.76 10.61 -10.31
C LEU A 76 -8.26 12.04 -10.62
N ALA A 77 -9.45 12.38 -10.12
CA ALA A 77 -9.96 13.75 -10.28
C ALA A 77 -9.03 14.76 -9.56
N PRO A 78 -8.76 15.95 -10.13
CA PRO A 78 -7.80 16.91 -9.57
C PRO A 78 -8.09 17.33 -8.12
N GLU A 79 -9.36 17.45 -7.75
CA GLU A 79 -9.77 17.81 -6.39
C GLU A 79 -9.43 16.69 -5.39
N GLN A 80 -9.54 15.44 -5.82
CA GLN A 80 -9.17 14.28 -5.00
C GLN A 80 -7.66 14.15 -4.89
N GLU A 81 -6.93 14.39 -5.98
CA GLU A 81 -5.47 14.39 -5.97
C GLU A 81 -4.92 15.38 -4.95
N THR A 82 -5.44 16.60 -4.92
CA THR A 82 -5.08 17.61 -3.92
C THR A 82 -5.33 17.11 -2.50
N PHE A 83 -6.44 16.41 -2.26
CA PHE A 83 -6.73 15.84 -0.95
C PHE A 83 -5.71 14.76 -0.56
N TYR A 84 -5.45 13.78 -1.44
CA TYR A 84 -4.57 12.65 -1.14
C TYR A 84 -3.09 13.01 -1.09
N SER A 85 -2.65 14.03 -1.85
CA SER A 85 -1.28 14.53 -1.80
C SER A 85 -0.93 15.19 -0.46
N ASN A 86 -1.94 15.73 0.24
CA ASN A 86 -1.78 16.32 1.56
C ASN A 86 -1.86 15.30 2.73
N LEU A 87 -2.17 14.02 2.47
CA LEU A 87 -2.30 13.02 3.52
C LEU A 87 -0.95 12.41 3.93
N ILE A 88 -0.74 12.25 5.23
CA ILE A 88 0.44 11.57 5.76
C ILE A 88 0.37 10.06 5.49
N ILE A 89 1.24 9.58 4.61
CA ILE A 89 1.39 8.16 4.31
C ILE A 89 2.26 7.50 5.39
N LYS A 90 1.64 6.84 6.37
CA LYS A 90 2.38 6.19 7.46
C LYS A 90 3.13 4.92 7.00
N ASN A 91 4.14 4.52 7.77
CA ASN A 91 4.77 3.21 7.63
C ASN A 91 3.73 2.08 7.72
N SER A 92 3.95 1.02 6.95
CA SER A 92 3.06 -0.15 6.97
C SER A 92 3.41 -1.08 8.13
N ARG A 93 2.41 -1.67 8.79
CA ARG A 93 2.66 -2.77 9.76
C ARG A 93 3.05 -4.04 9.02
N CYS A 94 4.02 -4.77 9.56
CA CYS A 94 4.45 -6.07 9.05
C CYS A 94 3.72 -7.20 9.76
N ASN A 95 2.76 -7.86 9.12
CA ASN A 95 2.19 -9.13 9.63
C ASN A 95 2.94 -10.31 9.02
N CYS A 96 4.20 -10.48 9.41
CA CYS A 96 4.87 -11.76 9.23
C CYS A 96 4.19 -12.81 10.13
N TYR A 97 3.07 -13.38 9.65
CA TYR A 97 2.40 -14.53 10.27
C TYR A 97 3.36 -15.71 10.23
N ASN A 98 3.70 -16.26 11.40
CA ASN A 98 4.37 -17.56 11.56
C ASN A 98 5.72 -17.77 10.83
N LEU A 99 6.63 -16.79 10.80
CA LEU A 99 8.05 -17.12 10.58
C LEU A 99 8.67 -17.52 11.92
N SER A 100 8.54 -18.80 12.26
CA SER A 100 9.24 -19.42 13.37
C SER A 100 10.76 -19.30 13.15
N GLY A 101 11.45 -18.53 13.99
CA GLY A 101 12.89 -18.69 14.25
C GLY A 101 13.86 -17.72 13.56
N THR A 102 13.41 -16.79 12.69
CA THR A 102 14.30 -15.77 12.11
C THR A 102 13.56 -14.43 11.99
N SER A 103 14.23 -13.32 12.31
CA SER A 103 13.68 -11.98 12.12
C SER A 103 13.25 -11.83 10.65
N CYS A 104 11.98 -11.46 10.43
CA CYS A 104 11.47 -11.23 9.07
C CYS A 104 12.38 -10.24 8.36
N ILE A 105 13.01 -10.65 7.26
CA ILE A 105 14.04 -9.86 6.55
C ILE A 105 13.55 -8.48 6.09
N TYR A 106 12.23 -8.30 6.03
CA TYR A 106 11.59 -7.08 5.53
C TYR A 106 11.25 -6.06 6.60
N CYS A 107 10.88 -6.52 7.80
CA CYS A 107 10.70 -5.62 8.94
C CYS A 107 11.86 -5.66 9.92
N ASN A 108 12.85 -6.54 9.69
CA ASN A 108 13.96 -6.84 10.58
C ASN A 108 13.54 -7.01 12.05
N GLY A 109 12.38 -7.64 12.29
CA GLY A 109 11.80 -7.80 13.64
C GLY A 109 11.11 -6.56 14.22
N LEU A 110 11.15 -5.40 13.56
CA LEU A 110 10.50 -4.15 13.99
C LEU A 110 8.98 -4.17 13.84
N LYS A 111 8.42 -5.20 13.19
CA LYS A 111 6.98 -5.31 12.85
C LYS A 111 6.44 -4.11 12.05
N GLN A 112 7.33 -3.37 11.40
CA GLN A 112 7.03 -2.25 10.51
C GLN A 112 7.86 -2.36 9.24
N ILE A 113 7.27 -2.02 8.10
CA ILE A 113 7.98 -1.80 6.84
C ILE A 113 8.07 -0.29 6.63
N SER A 114 9.30 0.21 6.54
CA SER A 114 9.59 1.61 6.26
C SER A 114 8.98 1.98 4.91
N ASN A 115 8.20 3.05 4.91
CA ASN A 115 7.70 3.66 3.69
C ASN A 115 8.50 4.94 3.44
N PRO A 116 9.31 5.04 2.38
CA PRO A 116 10.09 6.24 2.10
C PRO A 116 9.21 7.50 1.91
N TYR A 117 7.95 7.32 1.49
CA TYR A 117 6.98 8.41 1.38
C TYR A 117 6.47 8.91 2.73
N ALA A 118 6.66 8.15 3.82
CA ALA A 118 6.32 8.61 5.17
C ALA A 118 7.18 9.79 5.63
N MET A 119 8.39 9.94 5.08
CA MET A 119 9.30 11.05 5.44
C MET A 119 9.06 12.32 4.61
N LYS A 120 8.36 12.21 3.46
CA LYS A 120 8.19 13.32 2.52
C LYS A 120 7.34 14.49 3.05
N LEU A 121 6.67 14.30 4.20
CA LEU A 121 5.81 15.33 4.82
C LEU A 121 6.46 16.17 5.93
N LEU A 122 7.65 15.82 6.43
CA LEU A 122 8.30 16.69 7.41
C LEU A 122 9.00 17.88 6.73
N ASP A 123 9.51 17.68 5.51
CA ASP A 123 10.25 18.72 4.76
C ASP A 123 9.37 19.78 4.10
N GLN A 124 8.07 19.52 3.87
CA GLN A 124 7.16 20.54 3.33
C GLN A 124 6.51 21.43 4.40
N ILE A 125 6.57 21.04 5.67
CA ILE A 125 6.05 21.85 6.79
C ILE A 125 7.14 22.77 7.36
N TRP A 126 8.42 22.54 7.02
CA TRP A 126 9.56 23.33 7.50
C TRP A 126 10.35 23.97 6.34
N LYS A 127 9.68 24.84 5.58
CA LYS A 127 10.35 25.94 4.89
C LYS A 127 9.62 27.24 5.25
N GLY A 128 9.92 27.72 6.46
CA GLY A 128 9.73 29.11 6.84
C GLY A 128 10.88 29.96 6.33
#